data_AF-A0A9W9SIJ8-F1
#
_entry.id   AF-A0A9W9SIJ8-F1
#
_cell.length_a   1.000
_cell.length_b   1.000
_cell.length_c   1.000
_cell.angle_alpha   90.00
_cell.angle_beta   90.00
_cell.angle_gamma   90.00
#
_symmetry.space_group_name_H-M   'P 1'
#
loop_
_entity.id
_entity.type
_entity.pdbx_description
1 polymer ?
#
loop_
_entity_poly.entity_id
_entity_poly.type
_entity_poly.pdbx_seq_one_letter_code
_entity_poly.pdbx_strand_id
1 'polypeptide(L)'
;MAPRCPSKSQITWWMRVRRFVYDLESPFRLRHSLARLNHRQKHPFLALLRLLLPLPTWHFSLPPPVPVKTMLNNVPLLQARKAQADLTNMRSIPLWRARDTPIRSLYRLYEALVAREFYAIGPEVEYFFYQSRRAWAIHRIPDPQDQDPVRYAILSCIAEELALAFNWRMSLGMRREKSKHIYRKSFDDLLPPFTAEAAPIWTKRAQPIDADLLVGFPAELLDASGRLVLEEGGENPNFAERNIVTDTGHFYTV
;
A
#
# COMPACT_ATOMS: atom_id res chain seq x y z
N MET A 1 -61.36 -21.43 -21.41
CA MET A 1 -60.83 -20.40 -20.48
C MET A 1 -59.48 -19.95 -20.99
N ALA A 2 -59.33 -18.69 -21.42
CA ALA A 2 -58.04 -18.16 -21.88
C ALA A 2 -57.19 -17.68 -20.69
N PRO A 3 -55.86 -17.89 -20.68
CA PRO A 3 -54.99 -17.48 -19.58
C PRO A 3 -54.86 -15.96 -19.54
N ARG A 4 -55.06 -15.35 -18.37
CA ARG A 4 -54.80 -13.92 -18.14
C ARG A 4 -53.30 -13.67 -18.16
N CYS A 5 -52.82 -12.90 -19.15
CA CYS A 5 -51.47 -12.36 -19.13
C CYS A 5 -51.27 -11.50 -17.86
N PRO A 6 -50.14 -11.64 -17.13
CA PRO A 6 -49.86 -10.81 -15.99
C PRO A 6 -49.72 -9.35 -16.44
N SER A 7 -50.38 -8.43 -15.74
CA SER A 7 -50.27 -7.00 -16.02
C SER A 7 -48.81 -6.59 -15.86
N LYS A 8 -48.23 -6.04 -16.94
CA LYS A 8 -46.90 -5.43 -16.87
C LYS A 8 -47.00 -4.25 -15.92
N SER A 9 -46.38 -4.34 -14.74
CA SER A 9 -46.31 -3.24 -13.80
C SER A 9 -45.74 -2.02 -14.51
N GLN A 10 -46.54 -0.96 -14.63
CA GLN A 10 -46.12 0.26 -15.31
C GLN A 10 -45.05 0.93 -14.46
N ILE A 11 -43.79 0.85 -14.91
CA ILE A 11 -42.67 1.53 -14.29
C ILE A 11 -42.92 3.03 -14.41
N THR A 12 -43.34 3.64 -13.29
CA THR A 12 -43.64 5.08 -13.22
C THR A 12 -42.40 5.91 -13.49
N TRP A 13 -42.59 7.14 -13.96
CA TRP A 13 -41.48 8.08 -14.19
C TRP A 13 -40.64 8.26 -12.91
N TRP A 14 -41.26 8.29 -11.73
CA TRP A 14 -40.58 8.30 -10.44
C TRP A 14 -39.71 7.06 -10.19
N MET A 15 -40.14 5.86 -10.60
CA MET A 15 -39.30 4.67 -10.52
C MET A 15 -38.10 4.75 -11.49
N ARG A 16 -38.26 5.37 -12.67
CA ARG A 16 -37.16 5.59 -13.62
C ARG A 16 -36.17 6.64 -13.13
N VAL A 17 -36.65 7.76 -12.60
CA VAL A 17 -35.81 8.81 -12.00
C VAL A 17 -35.11 8.29 -10.75
N ARG A 18 -35.82 7.55 -9.89
CA ARG A 18 -35.24 6.87 -8.74
C ARG A 18 -34.17 5.90 -9.22
N ARG A 19 -34.47 5.01 -10.18
CA ARG A 19 -33.48 4.08 -10.73
C ARG A 19 -32.27 4.79 -11.33
N PHE A 20 -32.47 5.86 -12.11
CA PHE A 20 -31.40 6.69 -12.66
C PHE A 20 -30.54 7.33 -11.55
N VAL A 21 -31.15 7.88 -10.51
CA VAL A 21 -30.44 8.42 -9.32
C VAL A 21 -29.79 7.31 -8.49
N TYR A 22 -30.28 6.08 -8.56
CA TYR A 22 -29.65 4.91 -7.94
C TYR A 22 -28.47 4.37 -8.76
N ASP A 23 -28.54 4.46 -10.07
CA ASP A 23 -27.50 4.06 -11.03
C ASP A 23 -26.42 5.15 -11.22
N LEU A 24 -26.68 6.39 -10.77
CA LEU A 24 -25.68 7.44 -10.60
C LEU A 24 -24.72 7.08 -9.45
N GLU A 25 -23.82 6.14 -9.72
CA GLU A 25 -22.63 5.94 -8.90
C GLU A 25 -21.63 7.06 -9.18
N SER A 26 -21.43 7.95 -8.21
CA SER A 26 -20.28 8.85 -8.28
C SER A 26 -18.99 8.02 -8.28
N PRO A 27 -17.91 8.46 -8.95
CA PRO A 27 -16.63 7.72 -8.96
C PRO A 27 -16.08 7.43 -7.55
N PHE A 28 -16.52 8.21 -6.55
CA PHE A 28 -16.18 8.04 -5.14
C PHE A 28 -17.06 7.03 -4.38
N ARG A 29 -18.07 6.45 -5.03
CA ARG A 29 -19.01 5.47 -4.47
C ARG A 29 -19.47 5.88 -3.06
N LEU A 30 -19.97 7.12 -2.94
CA LEU A 30 -20.23 7.74 -1.63
C LEU A 30 -21.19 6.92 -0.75
N ARG A 31 -22.18 6.25 -1.35
CA ARG A 31 -23.11 5.36 -0.63
C ARG A 31 -22.39 4.15 -0.02
N HIS A 32 -21.56 3.48 -0.81
CA HIS A 32 -20.77 2.35 -0.34
C HIS A 32 -19.70 2.79 0.69
N SER A 33 -19.12 3.98 0.50
CA SER A 33 -18.21 4.59 1.47
C SER A 33 -18.91 4.84 2.81
N LEU A 34 -20.13 5.41 2.78
CA LEU A 34 -20.93 5.63 3.97
C LEU A 34 -21.33 4.32 4.66
N ALA A 35 -21.75 3.31 3.90
CA ALA A 35 -22.07 1.98 4.44
C ALA A 35 -20.88 1.37 5.20
N ARG A 36 -19.67 1.46 4.61
CA ARG A 36 -18.43 0.99 5.25
C ARG A 36 -18.05 1.79 6.50
N LEU A 37 -18.23 3.11 6.46
CA LEU A 37 -18.00 3.95 7.64
C LEU A 37 -18.98 3.59 8.77
N ASN A 38 -20.23 3.26 8.45
CA ASN A 38 -21.24 2.92 9.45
C ASN A 38 -20.90 1.67 10.28
N HIS A 39 -20.13 0.72 9.74
CA HIS A 39 -19.74 -0.49 10.47
C HIS A 39 -18.62 -0.26 11.51
N ARG A 40 -17.82 0.80 11.36
CA ARG A 40 -16.60 0.99 12.18
C ARG A 40 -16.53 2.35 12.89
N GLN A 41 -17.29 3.34 12.43
CA GLN A 41 -17.25 4.71 12.94
C GLN A 41 -18.55 5.04 13.67
N LYS A 42 -18.44 5.61 14.88
CA LYS A 42 -19.58 6.08 15.67
C LYS A 42 -20.39 7.18 14.96
N HIS A 43 -19.72 7.99 14.14
CA HIS A 43 -20.31 9.12 13.42
C HIS A 43 -19.96 9.06 11.93
N PRO A 44 -20.63 8.18 11.14
CA PRO A 44 -20.22 7.87 9.77
C PRO A 44 -20.36 9.06 8.80
N PHE A 45 -21.39 9.89 8.96
CA PHE A 45 -21.56 11.10 8.15
C PHE A 45 -20.46 12.14 8.42
N LEU A 46 -20.08 12.31 9.69
CA LEU A 46 -19.00 13.21 10.08
C LEU A 46 -17.64 12.69 9.56
N ALA A 47 -17.41 11.38 9.63
CA ALA A 47 -16.23 10.75 9.05
C ALA A 47 -16.16 10.95 7.53
N LEU A 48 -17.28 10.79 6.82
CA LEU A 48 -17.35 11.04 5.37
C LEU A 48 -17.10 12.52 5.04
N LEU A 49 -17.68 13.43 5.82
CA LEU A 49 -17.45 14.87 5.68
C LEU A 49 -15.96 15.21 5.87
N ARG A 50 -15.29 14.64 6.88
CA ARG A 50 -13.85 14.81 7.10
C ARG A 50 -13.01 14.33 5.91
N LEU A 51 -13.41 13.24 5.25
CA LEU A 51 -12.73 12.76 4.05
C LEU A 51 -12.91 13.72 2.85
N LEU A 52 -14.03 14.45 2.78
CA LEU A 52 -14.29 15.44 1.74
C LEU A 52 -13.58 16.78 2.01
N LEU A 53 -13.38 17.14 3.27
CA LEU A 53 -12.77 18.42 3.67
C LEU A 53 -11.25 18.42 3.44
N PRO A 54 -10.69 19.28 2.56
CA PRO A 54 -9.29 19.25 2.16
C PRO A 54 -8.36 19.95 3.17
N LEU A 55 -8.61 19.85 4.47
CA LEU A 55 -7.90 20.59 5.51
C LEU A 55 -6.90 19.69 6.27
N PRO A 56 -5.66 20.17 6.55
CA PRO A 56 -5.04 21.39 6.05
C PRO A 56 -4.58 21.29 4.59
N THR A 57 -4.42 20.08 4.07
CA THR A 57 -4.11 19.81 2.66
C THR A 57 -4.96 18.65 2.13
N TRP A 58 -5.04 18.51 0.80
CA TRP A 58 -5.79 17.41 0.17
C TRP A 58 -5.23 16.03 0.56
N HIS A 59 -3.91 15.87 0.57
CA HIS A 59 -3.29 14.59 0.90
C HIS A 59 -3.14 14.42 2.41
N PHE A 60 -3.22 13.18 2.90
CA PHE A 60 -2.94 12.93 4.31
C PHE A 60 -1.46 13.15 4.59
N SER A 61 -1.15 13.91 5.64
CA SER A 61 0.20 14.06 6.16
C SER A 61 0.74 12.70 6.63
N LEU A 62 2.05 12.53 6.59
CA LEU A 62 2.69 11.35 7.18
C LEU A 62 2.44 11.35 8.71
N PRO A 63 1.96 10.24 9.31
CA PRO A 63 1.91 10.14 10.77
C PRO A 63 3.33 10.27 11.34
N PRO A 64 3.50 10.70 12.60
CA PRO A 64 4.82 10.74 13.22
C PRO A 64 5.55 9.40 13.02
N PRO A 65 6.75 9.42 12.39
CA PRO A 65 7.48 8.20 12.10
C PRO A 65 7.96 7.57 13.41
N VAL A 66 7.87 6.26 13.51
CA VAL A 66 8.33 5.53 14.69
C VAL A 66 9.83 5.23 14.53
N PRO A 67 10.66 5.55 15.55
CA PRO A 67 12.07 5.17 15.55
C PRO A 67 12.26 3.68 15.32
N VAL A 68 13.31 3.30 14.58
CA VAL A 68 13.58 1.89 14.23
C VAL A 68 13.61 1.05 15.50
N LYS A 69 14.39 1.49 16.50
CA LYS A 69 14.53 0.82 17.80
C LYS A 69 13.21 0.56 18.53
N THR A 70 12.19 1.41 18.34
CA THR A 70 10.88 1.25 18.99
C THR A 70 9.95 0.30 18.23
N MET A 71 10.04 0.30 16.90
CA MET A 71 9.22 -0.56 16.05
C MET A 71 9.78 -1.99 15.93
N LEU A 72 11.09 -2.14 16.13
CA LEU A 72 11.78 -3.42 15.98
C LEU A 72 11.17 -4.50 16.89
N ASN A 73 10.77 -5.63 16.30
CA ASN A 73 10.03 -6.72 16.95
C ASN A 73 8.70 -6.31 17.64
N ASN A 74 8.13 -5.14 17.33
CA ASN A 74 6.97 -4.61 18.04
C ASN A 74 5.67 -4.78 17.24
N VAL A 75 5.28 -6.04 17.04
CA VAL A 75 4.02 -6.41 16.37
C VAL A 75 2.78 -5.76 17.03
N PRO A 76 2.65 -5.70 18.37
CA PRO A 76 1.51 -5.03 19.00
C PRO A 76 1.40 -3.54 18.64
N LEU A 77 2.52 -2.82 18.57
CA LEU A 77 2.55 -1.41 18.16
C LEU A 77 2.11 -1.25 16.70
N LEU A 78 2.64 -2.09 15.80
CA LEU A 78 2.21 -2.11 14.40
C LEU A 78 0.69 -2.33 14.30
N GLN A 79 0.16 -3.35 14.99
CA GLN A 79 -1.27 -3.67 14.97
C GLN A 79 -2.12 -2.51 15.52
N ALA A 80 -1.70 -1.89 16.63
CA ALA A 80 -2.38 -0.74 17.22
C ALA A 80 -2.44 0.44 16.24
N ARG A 81 -1.34 0.75 15.54
CA ARG A 81 -1.29 1.81 14.52
C ARG A 81 -2.17 1.50 13.31
N LYS A 82 -2.14 0.25 12.82
CA LYS A 82 -3.01 -0.21 11.72
C LYS A 82 -4.50 -0.12 12.09
N ALA A 83 -4.84 -0.48 13.33
CA ALA A 83 -6.20 -0.41 13.87
C ALA A 83 -6.66 1.05 14.07
N GLN A 84 -5.80 1.92 14.61
CA GLN A 84 -6.09 3.34 14.78
C GLN A 84 -6.43 4.03 13.45
N ALA A 85 -5.74 3.65 12.38
CA ALA A 85 -6.00 4.16 11.04
C ALA A 85 -7.10 3.38 10.28
N ASP A 86 -7.69 2.34 10.88
CA ASP A 86 -8.69 1.44 10.29
C ASP A 86 -8.32 1.01 8.86
N LEU A 87 -7.03 0.70 8.63
CA LEU A 87 -6.46 0.61 7.27
C LEU A 87 -7.19 -0.39 6.38
N THR A 88 -7.56 -1.55 6.93
CA THR A 88 -8.28 -2.60 6.20
C THR A 88 -9.58 -2.07 5.60
N ASN A 89 -10.35 -1.30 6.37
CA ASN A 89 -11.59 -0.71 5.90
C ASN A 89 -11.35 0.52 5.02
N MET A 90 -10.45 1.41 5.43
CA MET A 90 -10.17 2.68 4.75
C MET A 90 -9.66 2.48 3.32
N ARG A 91 -8.86 1.44 3.05
CA ARG A 91 -8.41 1.10 1.68
C ARG A 91 -9.57 0.78 0.72
N SER A 92 -10.71 0.37 1.24
CA SER A 92 -11.90 0.09 0.43
C SER A 92 -12.71 1.35 0.09
N ILE A 93 -12.37 2.50 0.67
CA ILE A 93 -13.05 3.78 0.47
C ILE A 93 -12.30 4.58 -0.61
N PRO A 94 -12.88 4.81 -1.82
CA PRO A 94 -12.18 5.51 -2.91
C PRO A 94 -11.69 6.92 -2.53
N LEU A 95 -12.48 7.65 -1.74
CA LEU A 95 -12.11 9.00 -1.31
C LEU A 95 -10.90 9.00 -0.36
N TRP A 96 -10.81 8.02 0.55
CA TRP A 96 -9.64 7.87 1.40
C TRP A 96 -8.40 7.52 0.56
N ARG A 97 -8.52 6.57 -0.38
CA ARG A 97 -7.43 6.23 -1.32
C ARG A 97 -6.99 7.44 -2.14
N ALA A 98 -7.93 8.26 -2.60
CA ALA A 98 -7.65 9.47 -3.38
C ALA A 98 -6.72 10.45 -2.62
N ARG A 99 -6.74 10.42 -1.29
CA ARG A 99 -5.96 11.28 -0.40
C ARG A 99 -4.73 10.62 0.21
N ASP A 100 -4.66 9.29 0.20
CA ASP A 100 -3.46 8.56 0.60
C ASP A 100 -2.33 8.78 -0.41
N THR A 101 -1.09 8.58 0.04
CA THR A 101 0.13 8.90 -0.72
C THR A 101 1.07 7.70 -0.78
N PRO A 102 1.92 7.61 -1.82
CA PRO A 102 2.92 6.56 -1.90
C PRO A 102 3.90 6.60 -0.72
N ILE A 103 4.25 7.79 -0.22
CA ILE A 103 5.13 7.90 0.94
C ILE A 103 4.51 7.29 2.19
N ARG A 104 3.21 7.52 2.45
CA ARG A 104 2.52 6.87 3.58
C ARG A 104 2.49 5.36 3.45
N SER A 105 2.33 4.84 2.24
CA SER A 105 2.39 3.40 1.96
C SER A 105 3.80 2.84 2.19
N LEU A 106 4.84 3.57 1.78
CA LEU A 106 6.24 3.21 2.01
C LEU A 106 6.56 3.11 3.51
N TYR A 107 6.09 4.05 4.33
CA TYR A 107 6.27 3.97 5.79
C TYR A 107 5.49 2.81 6.42
N ARG A 108 4.32 2.42 5.88
CA ARG A 108 3.61 1.24 6.36
C ARG A 108 4.36 -0.06 6.04
N LEU A 109 5.02 -0.14 4.88
CA LEU A 109 5.93 -1.24 4.55
C LEU A 109 7.14 -1.27 5.48
N TYR A 110 7.73 -0.11 5.76
CA TYR A 110 8.81 0.02 6.75
C TYR A 110 8.37 -0.48 8.13
N GLU A 111 7.23 -0.04 8.64
CA GLU A 111 6.73 -0.48 9.95
C GLU A 111 6.49 -2.00 9.97
N ALA A 112 5.95 -2.57 8.89
CA ALA A 112 5.75 -4.01 8.77
C ALA A 112 7.07 -4.81 8.75
N LEU A 113 8.04 -4.35 7.96
CA LEU A 113 9.34 -5.00 7.81
C LEU A 113 10.13 -4.95 9.13
N VAL A 114 10.20 -3.79 9.78
CA VAL A 114 10.93 -3.61 11.04
C VAL A 114 10.25 -4.34 12.19
N ALA A 115 8.92 -4.41 12.23
CA ALA A 115 8.22 -5.22 13.21
C ALA A 115 8.33 -6.74 12.96
N ARG A 116 8.96 -7.17 11.86
CA ARG A 116 9.06 -8.56 11.38
C ARG A 116 7.68 -9.22 11.16
N GLU A 117 6.66 -8.41 10.89
CA GLU A 117 5.30 -8.87 10.58
C GLU A 117 5.16 -8.99 9.06
N PHE A 118 5.86 -9.97 8.47
CA PHE A 118 5.99 -10.06 7.02
C PHE A 118 4.66 -10.33 6.29
N TYR A 119 3.68 -10.93 6.96
CA TYR A 119 2.32 -11.08 6.44
C TYR A 119 1.62 -9.75 6.15
N ALA A 120 2.07 -8.65 6.76
CA ALA A 120 1.54 -7.31 6.48
C ALA A 120 2.13 -6.67 5.21
N ILE A 121 3.26 -7.17 4.69
CA ILE A 121 3.93 -6.62 3.51
C ILE A 121 3.10 -6.86 2.27
N GLY A 122 2.74 -8.12 1.98
CA GLY A 122 2.00 -8.49 0.77
C GLY A 122 0.75 -7.62 0.51
N PRO A 123 -0.18 -7.49 1.48
CA PRO A 123 -1.37 -6.64 1.30
C PRO A 123 -1.09 -5.14 1.12
N GLU A 124 0.01 -4.63 1.65
CA GLU A 124 0.43 -3.23 1.43
C GLU A 124 1.06 -3.06 0.05
N VAL A 125 1.90 -3.99 -0.39
CA VAL A 125 2.48 -4.00 -1.74
C VAL A 125 1.38 -4.12 -2.79
N GLU A 126 0.41 -5.02 -2.60
CA GLU A 126 -0.77 -5.15 -3.47
C GLU A 126 -1.57 -3.85 -3.53
N TYR A 127 -1.83 -3.24 -2.36
CA TYR A 127 -2.51 -1.96 -2.27
C TYR A 127 -1.78 -0.86 -3.06
N PHE A 128 -0.45 -0.78 -2.94
CA PHE A 128 0.39 0.17 -3.67
C PHE A 128 0.32 -0.08 -5.19
N PHE A 129 0.47 -1.34 -5.60
CA PHE A 129 0.50 -1.74 -7.01
C PHE A 129 -0.75 -1.26 -7.75
N TYR A 130 -1.94 -1.47 -7.15
CA TYR A 130 -3.21 -1.06 -7.74
C TYR A 130 -3.54 0.43 -7.64
N GLN A 131 -2.67 1.26 -7.04
CA GLN A 131 -2.78 2.71 -7.20
C GLN A 131 -2.20 3.13 -8.56
N SER A 132 -2.98 3.03 -9.63
CA SER A 132 -2.54 3.31 -11.01
C SER A 132 -2.29 4.80 -11.32
N ARG A 133 -2.55 5.70 -10.38
CA ARG A 133 -2.37 7.15 -10.56
C ARG A 133 -0.90 7.49 -10.79
N ARG A 134 -0.63 8.48 -11.66
CA ARG A 134 0.73 8.93 -12.00
C ARG A 134 1.60 9.26 -10.77
N ALA A 135 1.01 9.80 -9.71
CA ALA A 135 1.70 10.12 -8.45
C ALA A 135 2.23 8.89 -7.70
N TRP A 136 1.72 7.68 -8.01
CA TRP A 136 2.11 6.41 -7.40
C TRP A 136 3.09 5.60 -8.27
N ALA A 137 3.62 6.18 -9.36
CA ALA A 137 4.74 5.58 -10.07
C ALA A 137 5.96 5.50 -9.14
N ILE A 138 6.73 4.41 -9.17
CA ILE A 138 7.78 4.17 -8.18
C ILE A 138 8.86 5.25 -8.25
N HIS A 139 9.32 5.58 -9.46
CA HIS A 139 10.31 6.65 -9.67
C HIS A 139 9.86 8.05 -9.22
N ARG A 140 8.57 8.24 -8.89
CA ARG A 140 7.99 9.51 -8.44
C ARG A 140 7.76 9.61 -6.94
N ILE A 141 8.09 8.57 -6.17
CA ILE A 141 7.99 8.65 -4.71
C ILE A 141 8.88 9.82 -4.27
N PRO A 142 8.34 10.85 -3.58
CA PRO A 142 9.14 11.97 -3.13
C PRO A 142 10.16 11.50 -2.09
N ASP A 143 11.32 12.14 -2.08
CA ASP A 143 12.36 11.91 -1.09
C ASP A 143 11.84 12.31 0.31
N PRO A 144 11.75 11.40 1.29
CA PRO A 144 11.30 11.74 2.64
C PRO A 144 12.26 12.64 3.41
N GLN A 145 13.55 12.71 3.01
CA GLN A 145 14.61 13.39 3.78
C GLN A 145 14.57 13.01 5.26
N ASP A 146 14.41 11.71 5.53
CA ASP A 146 14.22 11.22 6.89
C ASP A 146 15.48 11.46 7.73
N GLN A 147 15.30 12.04 8.92
CA GLN A 147 16.40 12.39 9.82
C GLN A 147 17.06 11.18 10.48
N ASP A 148 16.37 10.04 10.52
CA ASP A 148 16.91 8.79 11.04
C ASP A 148 17.60 8.03 9.90
N PRO A 149 18.94 7.94 9.90
CA PRO A 149 19.69 7.32 8.81
C PRO A 149 19.37 5.83 8.64
N VAL A 150 19.06 5.11 9.73
CA VAL A 150 18.70 3.69 9.68
C VAL A 150 17.35 3.52 9.00
N ARG A 151 16.35 4.34 9.39
CA ARG A 151 15.05 4.33 8.72
C ARG A 151 15.14 4.75 7.26
N TYR A 152 15.94 5.78 6.95
CA TYR A 152 16.15 6.24 5.58
C TYR A 152 16.76 5.17 4.67
N ALA A 153 17.74 4.41 5.18
CA ALA A 153 18.32 3.26 4.48
C ALA A 153 17.27 2.18 4.19
N ILE A 154 16.46 1.81 5.19
CA ILE A 154 15.39 0.80 5.02
C ILE A 154 14.35 1.28 4.00
N LEU A 155 13.88 2.53 4.10
CA LEU A 155 12.92 3.11 3.15
C LEU A 155 13.46 3.11 1.71
N SER A 156 14.76 3.34 1.54
CA SER A 156 15.44 3.30 0.25
C SER A 156 15.43 1.89 -0.34
N CYS A 157 15.82 0.88 0.45
CA CYS A 157 15.79 -0.51 0.02
C CYS A 157 14.37 -0.96 -0.36
N ILE A 158 13.36 -0.60 0.44
CA ILE A 158 11.95 -0.93 0.17
C ILE A 158 11.51 -0.30 -1.16
N ALA A 159 11.86 0.96 -1.43
CA ALA A 159 11.47 1.63 -2.67
C ALA A 159 12.14 1.02 -3.91
N GLU A 160 13.40 0.59 -3.80
CA GLU A 160 14.12 -0.15 -4.83
C GLU A 160 13.49 -1.53 -5.07
N GLU A 161 13.19 -2.26 -4.00
CA GLU A 161 12.60 -3.59 -4.06
C GLU A 161 11.18 -3.57 -4.64
N LEU A 162 10.39 -2.53 -4.34
CA LEU A 162 9.08 -2.34 -4.94
C LEU A 162 9.15 -2.23 -6.47
N ALA A 163 10.18 -1.58 -7.03
CA ALA A 163 10.36 -1.51 -8.48
C ALA A 163 10.58 -2.91 -9.07
N LEU A 164 11.44 -3.72 -8.46
CA LEU A 164 11.71 -5.09 -8.87
C LEU A 164 10.45 -5.97 -8.77
N ALA A 165 9.76 -5.93 -7.63
CA ALA A 165 8.53 -6.68 -7.40
C ALA A 165 7.40 -6.27 -8.36
N PHE A 166 7.32 -5.00 -8.74
CA PHE A 166 6.32 -4.53 -9.71
C PHE A 166 6.64 -5.00 -11.11
N ASN A 167 7.92 -4.96 -11.51
CA ASN A 167 8.37 -5.47 -12.80
C ASN A 167 8.14 -6.98 -12.92
N TRP A 168 8.41 -7.73 -11.85
CA TRP A 168 8.07 -9.14 -11.77
C TRP A 168 6.57 -9.38 -11.96
N ARG A 169 5.69 -8.68 -11.22
CA ARG A 169 4.22 -8.79 -11.41
C ARG A 169 3.81 -8.49 -12.85
N MET A 170 4.39 -7.46 -13.47
CA MET A 170 4.08 -7.09 -14.85
C MET A 170 4.57 -8.12 -15.87
N SER A 171 5.70 -8.80 -15.61
CA SER A 171 6.18 -9.94 -16.41
C SER A 171 5.28 -11.18 -16.31
N LEU A 172 4.44 -11.27 -15.28
CA LEU A 172 3.40 -12.28 -15.16
C LEU A 172 2.09 -11.89 -15.87
N GLY A 173 2.02 -10.70 -16.48
CA GLY A 173 0.84 -10.21 -17.19
C GLY A 173 -0.11 -9.38 -16.32
N MET A 174 0.21 -9.16 -15.04
CA MET A 174 -0.54 -8.23 -14.21
C MET A 174 -0.35 -6.79 -14.69
N ARG A 175 -1.33 -5.94 -14.38
CA ARG A 175 -1.27 -4.50 -14.67
C ARG A 175 -1.80 -3.73 -13.47
N ARG A 176 -1.25 -2.53 -13.25
CA ARG A 176 -1.67 -1.65 -12.13
C ARG A 176 -3.14 -1.29 -12.16
N GLU A 177 -3.77 -1.34 -13.33
CA GLU A 177 -5.22 -1.36 -13.46
C GLU A 177 -5.71 -2.81 -13.59
N LYS A 178 -6.45 -3.27 -12.58
CA LYS A 178 -6.89 -4.68 -12.48
C LYS A 178 -7.71 -5.14 -13.69
N SER A 179 -8.49 -4.25 -14.32
CA SER A 179 -9.27 -4.56 -15.52
C SER A 179 -8.41 -4.77 -16.79
N LYS A 180 -7.13 -4.41 -16.75
CA LYS A 180 -6.17 -4.55 -17.85
C LYS A 180 -5.23 -5.74 -17.68
N HIS A 181 -5.49 -6.63 -16.71
CA HIS A 181 -4.72 -7.86 -16.56
C HIS A 181 -4.74 -8.69 -17.84
N ILE A 182 -3.60 -9.27 -18.17
CA ILE A 182 -3.40 -10.07 -19.36
C ILE A 182 -3.28 -11.52 -18.92
N TYR A 183 -4.29 -12.31 -19.26
CA TYR A 183 -4.34 -13.73 -18.95
C TYR A 183 -3.85 -14.51 -20.15
N ARG A 184 -2.87 -15.38 -19.92
CA ARG A 184 -2.40 -16.34 -20.94
C ARG A 184 -3.44 -17.43 -21.11
N LYS A 185 -3.62 -17.92 -22.34
CA LYS A 185 -4.43 -19.11 -22.64
C LYS A 185 -3.56 -20.37 -22.64
N SER A 186 -2.29 -20.23 -23.06
CA SER A 186 -1.26 -21.27 -23.03
C SER A 186 0.01 -20.75 -22.34
N PHE A 187 0.84 -21.66 -21.81
CA PHE A 187 2.14 -21.31 -21.22
C PHE A 187 3.10 -20.65 -22.21
N ASP A 188 2.99 -21.02 -23.49
CA ASP A 188 3.82 -20.52 -24.60
C ASP A 188 3.42 -19.10 -25.09
N ASP A 189 2.30 -18.55 -24.59
CA ASP A 189 1.84 -17.23 -25.00
C ASP A 189 2.82 -16.15 -24.51
N LEU A 190 3.48 -15.49 -25.47
CA LEU A 190 4.30 -14.32 -25.19
C LEU A 190 3.43 -13.17 -24.69
N LEU A 191 3.75 -12.66 -23.50
CA LEU A 191 3.08 -11.47 -22.98
C LEU A 191 3.56 -10.23 -23.71
N PRO A 192 2.67 -9.25 -23.95
CA PRO A 192 3.09 -8.00 -24.55
C PRO A 192 4.04 -7.27 -23.60
N PRO A 193 4.97 -6.48 -24.17
CA PRO A 193 5.94 -5.72 -23.38
C PRO A 193 5.23 -4.74 -22.44
N PHE A 194 5.91 -4.37 -21.36
CA PHE A 194 5.43 -3.40 -20.39
C PHE A 194 6.51 -2.35 -20.13
N THR A 195 6.09 -1.15 -19.74
CA THR A 195 7.00 -0.12 -19.25
C THR A 195 7.47 -0.52 -17.86
N ALA A 196 8.75 -0.80 -17.71
CA ALA A 196 9.33 -1.12 -16.41
C ALA A 196 9.24 0.08 -15.45
N GLU A 197 8.92 -0.19 -14.20
CA GLU A 197 9.08 0.76 -13.11
C GLU A 197 10.57 0.84 -12.74
N ALA A 198 11.00 2.05 -12.40
CA ALA A 198 12.34 2.33 -11.90
C ALA A 198 12.26 2.83 -10.47
N ALA A 199 13.30 2.53 -9.68
CA ALA A 199 13.45 3.07 -8.33
C ALA A 199 13.54 4.61 -8.34
N PRO A 200 13.13 5.29 -7.26
CA PRO A 200 13.35 6.73 -7.12
C PRO A 200 14.84 7.07 -7.12
N ILE A 201 15.24 8.17 -7.74
CA ILE A 201 16.66 8.57 -7.82
C ILE A 201 17.27 8.83 -6.43
N TRP A 202 16.45 9.24 -5.45
CA TRP A 202 16.92 9.57 -4.10
C TRP A 202 17.42 8.36 -3.30
N THR A 203 17.00 7.13 -3.65
CA THR A 203 17.42 5.92 -2.93
C THR A 203 18.92 5.66 -3.07
N LYS A 204 19.53 6.12 -4.18
CA LYS A 204 20.98 6.08 -4.42
C LYS A 204 21.80 6.92 -3.44
N ARG A 205 21.16 7.87 -2.73
CA ARG A 205 21.83 8.73 -1.75
C ARG A 205 21.93 8.07 -0.38
N ALA A 206 21.12 7.05 -0.10
CA ALA A 206 21.17 6.34 1.17
C ALA A 206 22.46 5.54 1.28
N GLN A 207 23.22 5.86 2.33
CA GLN A 207 24.46 5.18 2.66
C GLN A 207 24.18 3.85 3.38
N PRO A 208 25.14 2.92 3.38
CA PRO A 208 25.09 1.78 4.28
C PRO A 208 24.98 2.21 5.74
N ILE A 209 24.27 1.43 6.56
CA ILE A 209 24.10 1.74 7.97
C ILE A 209 25.45 1.59 8.67
N ASP A 210 25.87 2.66 9.36
CA ASP A 210 27.05 2.67 10.22
C ASP A 210 26.79 1.82 11.48
N ALA A 211 27.75 0.99 11.87
CA ALA A 211 27.68 0.17 13.07
C ALA A 211 27.51 1.03 14.34
N ASP A 212 28.06 2.25 14.34
CA ASP A 212 27.95 3.18 15.48
C ASP A 212 26.50 3.59 15.76
N LEU A 213 25.65 3.63 14.71
CA LEU A 213 24.22 3.91 14.83
C LEU A 213 23.45 2.74 15.46
N LEU A 214 24.05 1.56 15.49
CA LEU A 214 23.46 0.31 15.97
C LEU A 214 23.95 -0.12 17.36
N VAL A 215 24.94 0.58 17.95
CA VAL A 215 25.53 0.24 19.26
C VAL A 215 24.48 0.11 20.39
N GLY A 216 23.36 0.83 20.30
CA GLY A 216 22.28 0.78 21.27
C GLY A 216 21.17 -0.25 20.98
N PHE A 217 21.31 -1.09 19.94
CA PHE A 217 20.33 -2.10 19.58
C PHE A 217 20.60 -3.40 20.34
N PRO A 218 19.56 -4.21 20.63
CA PRO A 218 19.73 -5.55 21.19
C PRO A 218 20.66 -6.41 20.32
N ALA A 219 21.59 -7.15 20.95
CA ALA A 219 22.59 -7.96 20.24
C ALA A 219 21.96 -9.06 19.35
N GLU A 220 20.77 -9.56 19.72
CA GLU A 220 20.01 -10.53 18.93
C GLU A 220 19.51 -9.99 17.57
N LEU A 221 19.64 -8.67 17.35
CA LEU A 221 19.19 -7.97 16.13
C LEU A 221 20.37 -7.53 15.27
N LEU A 222 21.58 -7.94 15.65
CA LEU A 222 22.80 -7.73 14.92
C LEU A 222 23.41 -9.09 14.58
N ASP A 223 23.96 -9.21 13.37
CA ASP A 223 24.75 -10.39 13.04
C ASP A 223 26.18 -10.26 13.57
N ALA A 224 27.00 -11.30 13.37
CA ALA A 224 28.40 -11.29 13.79
C ALA A 224 29.24 -10.17 13.14
N SER A 225 28.74 -9.55 12.06
CA SER A 225 29.39 -8.44 11.35
C SER A 225 28.81 -7.07 11.76
N GLY A 226 27.89 -7.02 12.71
CA GLY A 226 27.24 -5.78 13.17
C GLY A 226 26.17 -5.24 12.22
N ARG A 227 25.68 -6.05 11.27
CA ARG A 227 24.60 -5.66 10.34
C ARG A 227 23.24 -5.79 11.01
N LEU A 228 22.29 -4.95 10.63
CA LEU A 228 20.93 -5.00 11.15
C LEU A 228 20.19 -6.23 10.60
N VAL A 229 19.77 -7.13 11.49
CA VAL A 229 19.02 -8.35 11.13
C VAL A 229 17.52 -8.11 11.27
N LEU A 230 16.82 -8.08 10.14
CA LEU A 230 15.35 -8.08 10.09
C LEU A 230 14.81 -9.50 9.85
N GLU A 231 15.55 -10.32 9.11
CA GLU A 231 15.23 -11.73 8.91
C GLU A 231 16.54 -12.55 8.90
N GLU A 232 16.58 -13.62 9.69
CA GLU A 232 17.78 -14.45 9.80
C GLU A 232 18.04 -15.21 8.49
N GLY A 233 19.29 -15.21 8.03
CA GLY A 233 19.68 -15.87 6.78
C GLY A 233 19.20 -15.16 5.52
N GLY A 234 18.65 -13.95 5.62
CA GLY A 234 18.24 -13.16 4.45
C GLY A 234 19.44 -12.66 3.63
N GLU A 235 19.42 -12.88 2.32
CA GLU A 235 20.53 -12.57 1.41
C GLU A 235 20.12 -11.60 0.28
N ASN A 236 19.09 -10.77 0.47
CA ASN A 236 18.71 -9.83 -0.57
C ASN A 236 19.85 -8.82 -0.84
N PRO A 237 20.32 -8.70 -2.10
CA PRO A 237 21.50 -7.89 -2.42
C PRO A 237 21.29 -6.40 -2.18
N ASN A 238 20.10 -5.86 -2.48
CA ASN A 238 19.76 -4.45 -2.31
C ASN A 238 19.78 -4.06 -0.82
N PHE A 239 19.28 -4.92 0.07
CA PHE A 239 19.38 -4.70 1.51
C PHE A 239 20.80 -4.95 2.05
N ALA A 240 21.50 -5.95 1.53
CA ALA A 240 22.87 -6.27 1.93
C ALA A 240 23.85 -5.12 1.64
N GLU A 241 23.69 -4.41 0.51
CA GLU A 241 24.46 -3.20 0.18
C GLU A 241 24.35 -2.11 1.26
N ARG A 242 23.27 -2.13 2.05
CA ARG A 242 23.05 -1.15 3.13
C ARG A 242 23.25 -1.71 4.54
N ASN A 243 23.95 -2.83 4.68
CA ASN A 243 24.19 -3.53 5.94
C ASN A 243 22.91 -4.01 6.64
N ILE A 244 21.91 -4.46 5.86
CA ILE A 244 20.66 -5.03 6.35
C ILE A 244 20.54 -6.48 5.89
N VAL A 245 20.22 -7.39 6.81
CA VAL A 245 19.98 -8.82 6.56
C VAL A 245 18.48 -9.05 6.53
N THR A 246 17.93 -9.35 5.35
CA THR A 246 16.50 -9.66 5.14
C THR A 246 16.28 -10.42 3.83
N ASP A 247 15.20 -11.18 3.73
CA ASP A 247 14.65 -11.62 2.44
C ASP A 247 13.57 -10.62 1.98
N THR A 248 13.18 -10.71 0.71
CA THR A 248 12.14 -9.91 0.08
C THR A 248 11.04 -10.74 -0.56
N GLY A 249 10.99 -12.07 -0.37
CA GLY A 249 9.95 -12.95 -0.91
C GLY A 249 8.51 -12.44 -0.67
N HIS A 250 8.25 -11.81 0.48
CA HIS A 250 6.94 -11.23 0.81
C HIS A 250 6.53 -10.01 -0.05
N PHE A 251 7.45 -9.42 -0.82
CA PHE A 251 7.14 -8.40 -1.83
C PHE A 251 6.60 -9.01 -3.14
N TYR A 252 6.93 -10.27 -3.42
CA TYR A 252 6.61 -11.01 -4.65
C TYR A 252 5.37 -11.89 -4.47
N THR A 253 4.26 -11.27 -4.06
CA THR A 253 2.95 -11.94 -3.90
C THR A 253 1.99 -11.58 -5.05
N VAL A 254 1.10 -12.49 -5.41
CA VAL A 254 0.10 -12.34 -6.50
C VAL A 254 -1.32 -12.36 -5.93
#